data_AF-A0A2J7Z1Y0-F1
#
_entry.id   AF-A0A2J7Z1Y0-F1
#
_cell.length_a   1.000
_cell.length_b   1.000
_cell.length_c   1.000
_cell.angle_alpha   90.00
_cell.angle_beta   90.00
_cell.angle_gamma   90.00
#
_symmetry.space_group_name_H-M   'P 1'
#
loop_
_entity.id
_entity.type
_entity.pdbx_description
1 polymer ?
#
loop_
_entity_poly.entity_id
_entity_poly.type
_entity_poly.pdbx_seq_one_letter_code
_entity_poly.pdbx_strand_id
1 'polypeptide(L)' 'MSSPAANIPNSRAHLINRCGHWAQLEHADEFNRLVVDFVTNN' A
#
# COMPACT_ATOMS: atom_id res chain seq x y z
N MET A 1 16.44 -1.05 12.79
CA MET A 1 15.99 -1.10 11.39
C MET A 1 15.19 0.16 11.12
N SER A 2 15.63 1.02 10.20
CA SER A 2 14.85 2.18 9.77
C SER A 2 13.62 1.69 9.00
N SER A 3 12.47 2.32 9.26
CA SER A 3 11.24 2.05 8.51
C SER A 3 11.49 2.26 7.01
N PRO A 4 10.97 1.41 6.10
CA PRO A 4 11.12 1.60 4.65
C PRO A 4 10.57 2.95 4.15
N ALA A 5 9.69 3.58 4.93
CA ALA A 5 9.14 4.91 4.69
C ALA A 5 10.02 6.08 5.20
N ALA A 6 11.19 5.81 5.79
CA ALA A 6 11.96 6.82 6.55
C ALA A 6 12.42 8.04 5.75
N ASN A 7 12.48 7.94 4.42
CA ASN A 7 12.93 9.04 3.55
C ASN A 7 11.79 9.81 2.87
N ILE A 8 10.53 9.41 3.08
CA ILE A 8 9.37 10.07 2.48
C ILE A 8 8.44 10.56 3.61
N PRO A 9 8.44 11.87 3.92
CA PRO A 9 7.58 12.42 4.97
C PRO A 9 6.10 12.12 4.71
N ASN A 10 5.35 11.83 5.78
CA ASN A 10 3.91 11.49 5.73
C ASN A 10 3.55 10.28 4.85
N SER A 11 4.52 9.40 4.54
CA SER A 11 4.23 8.17 3.80
C SER A 11 3.79 7.03 4.72
N ARG A 12 2.97 6.14 4.17
CA ARG A 12 2.53 4.90 4.81
C ARG A 12 2.96 3.72 3.93
N ALA A 13 3.41 2.64 4.55
CA ALA A 13 3.77 1.41 3.87
C ALA A 13 2.79 0.30 4.25
N HIS A 14 2.22 -0.38 3.26
CA HIS A 14 1.29 -1.50 3.43
C HIS A 14 1.93 -2.77 2.86
N LEU A 15 1.87 -3.86 3.62
CA LEU A 15 2.36 -5.18 3.20
C LEU A 15 1.18 -6.12 3.02
N ILE A 16 0.98 -6.60 1.80
CA ILE A 16 -0.06 -7.58 1.46
C ILE A 16 0.59 -8.96 1.48
N ASN A 17 0.15 -9.81 2.40
CA ASN A 17 0.69 -11.16 2.56
C ASN A 17 0.29 -12.05 1.37
N ARG A 18 1.16 -13.00 1.01
CA ARG A 18 0.90 -13.98 -0.07
C ARG A 18 0.53 -13.30 -1.40
N CYS A 19 1.24 -12.21 -1.72
CA CYS A 19 1.11 -11.48 -2.96
C CYS A 19 2.44 -11.54 -3.71
N GLY A 20 2.38 -11.83 -5.01
CA GLY A 20 3.50 -11.69 -5.93
C GLY A 20 3.73 -10.23 -6.32
N HIS A 21 4.24 -10.03 -7.54
CA HIS A 21 4.68 -8.72 -7.99
C HIS A 21 3.50 -7.75 -8.25
N TRP A 22 2.31 -8.27 -8.52
CA TRP A 22 1.18 -7.47 -9.01
C TRP A 22 -0.01 -7.52 -8.04
N ALA A 23 0.10 -6.79 -6.93
CA ALA A 23 -0.99 -6.66 -5.95
C ALA A 23 -2.31 -6.19 -6.57
N GLN A 24 -2.25 -5.39 -7.62
CA GLN A 24 -3.41 -4.90 -8.38
C GLN A 24 -4.19 -6.02 -9.06
N LEU A 25 -3.53 -7.11 -9.45
CA LEU A 25 -4.15 -8.26 -10.12
C LEU A 25 -4.46 -9.36 -9.10
N GLU A 26 -3.52 -9.63 -8.20
CA GLU A 26 -3.60 -10.76 -7.26
C GLU A 26 -4.53 -10.46 -6.07
N HIS A 27 -4.63 -9.19 -5.64
CA HIS A 27 -5.44 -8.72 -4.52
C HIS A 27 -6.17 -7.41 -4.87
N ALA A 28 -6.80 -7.39 -6.05
CA ALA A 28 -7.41 -6.19 -6.65
C ALA A 28 -8.34 -5.44 -5.69
N ASP A 29 -9.19 -6.15 -4.93
CA ASP A 29 -10.15 -5.53 -4.02
C ASP A 29 -9.46 -4.81 -2.86
N GLU A 30 -8.45 -5.44 -2.24
CA GLU A 30 -7.69 -4.84 -1.14
C GLU A 30 -6.87 -3.65 -1.65
N PHE A 31 -6.19 -3.81 -2.80
CA PHE A 31 -5.46 -2.74 -3.45
C PHE A 31 -6.36 -1.53 -3.75
N ASN A 32 -7.51 -1.76 -4.39
CA ASN A 32 -8.43 -0.69 -4.77
C ASN A 32 -8.98 0.06 -3.55
N ARG A 33 -9.27 -0.65 -2.45
CA ARG A 33 -9.70 0.00 -1.20
C ARG A 33 -8.60 0.91 -0.64
N LEU A 34 -7.35 0.44 -0.61
CA LEU A 34 -6.22 1.24 -0.13
C LEU A 34 -5.98 2.47 -1.00
N VAL A 35 -6.09 2.33 -2.33
CA VAL A 35 -5.95 3.47 -3.26
C VAL A 35 -7.09 4.46 -3.09
N VAL A 36 -8.34 3.99 -3.01
CA VAL A 36 -9.50 4.87 -2.79
C VAL A 36 -9.37 5.62 -1.47
N ASP A 37 -9.10 4.90 -0.37
CA ASP A 37 -8.85 5.54 0.93
C ASP A 37 -7.71 6.56 0.85
N PHE A 38 -6.65 6.22 0.10
CA PHE A 38 -5.54 7.13 -0.08
C PHE A 38 -5.95 8.45 -0.76
N VAL A 39 -6.75 8.39 -1.81
CA VAL A 39 -7.15 9.59 -2.57
C VAL A 39 -8.31 10.35 -1.93
N THR A 40 -9.15 9.71 -1.12
CA THR A 40 -10.31 10.37 -0.49
C THR A 40 -10.05 10.86 0.93
N ASN A 41 -9.15 10.22 1.67
CA ASN A 41 -9.03 10.39 3.13
C ASN A 41 -7.60 10.65 3.65
N ASN A 42 -6.61 10.96 2.79
CA ASN A 42 -5.30 11.47 3.25
C ASN A 42 -5.26 12.99 3.38
#